data_AF-A0A920B2Q2-F1
#
_entry.id   AF-A0A920B2Q2-F1
#
_cell.length_a   1.000
_cell.length_b   1.000
_cell.length_c   1.000
_cell.angle_alpha   90.00
_cell.angle_beta   90.00
_cell.angle_gamma   90.00
#
_symmetry.space_group_name_H-M   'P 1'
#
loop_
_entity.id
_entity.type
_entity.pdbx_description
1 polymer ?
#
loop_
_entity_poly.entity_id
_entity_poly.type
_entity_poly.pdbx_seq_one_letter_code
_entity_poly.pdbx_strand_id
1 'polypeptide(L)'
;MTEMIETSRIINEATKNSLVILDELGRGTSTEDGLAIAQAVLEFILKEINCLTLFATHYKQLCSLSSDYKCLELKTLQIKKWNDDIIFLYKVIDGISEGSFGLHVANMAGLKKPIVIRSKEILDSFDPEKDYKATSKKNDDFDANDNTNENKFNDLQNMLDRVNLDEVSPKDALDILYAMKKNF
;
A
#
# COMPACT_ATOMS: atom_id res chain seq x y z
N MET A 1 -4.62 -4.17 -26.22
CA MET A 1 -5.00 -5.36 -27.01
C MET A 1 -3.80 -6.28 -27.22
N THR A 2 -2.64 -5.80 -27.69
CA THR A 2 -1.42 -6.63 -27.91
C THR A 2 -1.00 -7.46 -26.70
N GLU A 3 -0.88 -6.84 -25.53
CA GLU A 3 -0.54 -7.50 -24.25
C GLU A 3 -1.42 -8.73 -23.93
N MET A 4 -2.74 -8.60 -24.15
CA MET A 4 -3.70 -9.69 -23.91
C MET A 4 -3.56 -10.82 -24.93
N ILE A 5 -3.21 -10.51 -26.19
CA ILE A 5 -2.96 -11.51 -27.23
C ILE A 5 -1.69 -12.29 -26.89
N GLU A 6 -0.64 -11.61 -26.45
CA GLU A 6 0.63 -12.24 -26.05
C GLU A 6 0.42 -13.14 -24.82
N THR A 7 -0.32 -12.66 -23.83
CA THR A 7 -0.66 -13.44 -22.63
C THR A 7 -1.52 -14.64 -22.98
N SER A 8 -2.53 -14.47 -23.84
CA SER A 8 -3.35 -15.58 -24.32
C SER A 8 -2.50 -16.65 -25.01
N ARG A 9 -1.51 -16.25 -25.81
CA ARG A 9 -0.60 -17.19 -26.47
C ARG A 9 0.26 -17.96 -25.46
N ILE A 10 0.83 -17.26 -24.47
CA ILE A 10 1.61 -17.89 -23.39
C ILE A 10 0.75 -18.94 -22.67
N ILE A 11 -0.47 -18.57 -22.27
CA ILE A 11 -1.36 -19.46 -21.50
C ILE A 11 -1.81 -20.67 -22.31
N ASN A 12 -2.04 -20.50 -23.62
CA ASN A 12 -2.48 -21.60 -24.49
C ASN A 12 -1.34 -22.56 -24.89
N GLU A 13 -0.09 -22.10 -24.94
CA GLU A 13 1.06 -22.90 -25.39
C GLU A 13 1.92 -23.44 -24.23
N ALA A 14 1.88 -22.81 -23.05
CA ALA A 14 2.72 -23.20 -21.93
C ALA A 14 2.32 -24.58 -21.38
N THR A 15 3.35 -25.38 -21.12
CA THR A 15 3.27 -26.68 -20.44
C THR A 15 4.04 -26.63 -19.13
N LYS A 16 3.88 -27.64 -18.27
CA LYS A 16 4.66 -27.80 -17.02
C LYS A 16 6.19 -27.69 -17.16
N ASN A 17 6.73 -27.94 -18.35
CA ASN A 17 8.17 -27.87 -18.64
C ASN A 17 8.63 -26.50 -19.19
N SER A 18 7.75 -25.51 -19.17
CA SER A 18 8.03 -24.17 -19.71
C SER A 18 8.65 -23.25 -18.66
N LEU A 19 9.32 -22.21 -19.13
CA LEU A 19 9.67 -21.03 -18.34
C LEU A 19 8.80 -19.87 -18.84
N VAL A 20 7.95 -19.34 -17.97
CA VAL A 20 7.11 -18.17 -18.25
C VAL A 20 7.70 -16.95 -17.55
N ILE A 21 7.82 -15.84 -18.28
CA ILE A 21 8.26 -14.55 -17.74
C ILE A 21 7.17 -13.54 -18.06
N LEU A 22 6.55 -12.99 -17.02
CA LEU A 22 5.55 -11.93 -17.11
C LEU A 22 6.14 -10.68 -16.48
N ASP A 23 6.20 -9.60 -17.26
CA ASP A 23 6.68 -8.30 -16.81
C ASP A 23 5.53 -7.30 -16.87
N GLU A 24 5.02 -6.95 -15.69
CA GLU A 24 4.05 -5.87 -15.49
C GLU A 24 2.72 -6.02 -16.25
N LEU A 25 2.24 -7.27 -16.32
CA LEU A 25 0.92 -7.61 -16.89
C LEU A 25 -0.21 -6.81 -16.20
N GLY A 26 -1.08 -6.21 -16.99
CA GLY A 26 -2.28 -5.49 -16.56
C GLY A 26 -2.13 -3.97 -16.51
N ARG A 27 -0.97 -3.41 -16.86
CA ARG A 27 -0.73 -1.95 -16.80
C ARG A 27 -1.47 -1.12 -17.86
N GLY A 28 -1.91 -1.73 -18.95
CA GLY A 28 -2.55 -1.04 -20.08
C GLY A 28 -4.04 -0.70 -19.90
N THR A 29 -4.62 -0.98 -18.74
CA THR A 29 -6.06 -0.83 -18.45
C THR A 29 -6.30 -0.18 -17.09
N SER A 30 -7.55 -0.14 -16.61
CA SER A 30 -7.87 0.30 -15.26
C SER A 30 -7.08 -0.52 -14.22
N THR A 31 -6.72 0.10 -13.11
CA THR A 31 -5.92 -0.56 -12.07
C THR A 31 -6.62 -1.81 -11.53
N GLU A 32 -7.95 -1.77 -11.41
CA GLU A 32 -8.78 -2.87 -10.90
C GLU A 32 -8.88 -4.01 -11.90
N ASP A 33 -9.17 -3.72 -13.18
CA ASP A 33 -9.22 -4.74 -14.23
C ASP A 33 -7.83 -5.38 -14.42
N GLY A 34 -6.78 -4.55 -14.41
CA GLY A 34 -5.40 -5.00 -14.57
C GLY A 34 -4.98 -5.95 -13.46
N LEU A 35 -5.29 -5.59 -12.21
CA LEU A 35 -5.05 -6.46 -11.05
C LEU A 35 -5.84 -7.77 -11.15
N ALA A 36 -7.13 -7.70 -11.47
CA ALA A 36 -8.00 -8.87 -11.57
C ALA A 36 -7.51 -9.86 -12.64
N ILE A 37 -7.13 -9.34 -13.82
CA ILE A 37 -6.58 -10.15 -14.91
C ILE A 37 -5.23 -10.75 -14.50
N ALA A 38 -4.33 -9.95 -13.93
CA ALA A 38 -3.02 -10.42 -13.48
C ALA A 38 -3.13 -11.54 -12.44
N GLN A 39 -4.05 -11.38 -11.47
CA GLN A 39 -4.36 -12.40 -10.48
C GLN A 39 -4.90 -13.68 -11.12
N ALA A 40 -5.93 -13.57 -11.97
CA ALA A 40 -6.55 -14.73 -12.61
C ALA A 40 -5.54 -15.52 -13.47
N VAL A 41 -4.67 -14.81 -14.19
CA VAL A 41 -3.59 -15.41 -15.00
C VAL A 41 -2.58 -16.13 -14.11
N LEU A 42 -2.13 -15.50 -13.01
CA LEU A 42 -1.20 -16.13 -12.07
C LEU A 42 -1.81 -17.39 -11.44
N GLU A 43 -3.07 -17.32 -10.98
CA GLU A 43 -3.77 -18.48 -10.43
C GLU A 43 -3.92 -19.61 -11.45
N PHE A 44 -4.23 -19.30 -12.70
CA PHE A 44 -4.33 -20.30 -13.76
C PHE A 44 -2.98 -21.00 -14.00
N ILE A 45 -1.89 -20.23 -14.05
CA ILE A 45 -0.54 -20.81 -14.17
C ILE A 45 -0.23 -21.72 -12.99
N LEU A 46 -0.56 -21.32 -11.76
CA LEU A 46 -0.28 -22.10 -10.56
C LEU A 46 -1.09 -23.41 -10.49
N LYS A 47 -2.38 -23.36 -10.85
CA LYS A 47 -3.33 -24.48 -10.74
C LYS A 47 -3.26 -25.44 -11.91
N GLU A 48 -3.27 -24.92 -13.13
CA GLU A 48 -3.49 -25.73 -14.34
C GLU A 48 -2.19 -26.06 -15.08
N ILE A 49 -1.26 -25.10 -15.22
CA ILE A 49 -0.04 -25.27 -16.01
C ILE A 49 1.11 -25.82 -15.16
N ASN A 50 1.26 -25.29 -13.94
CA ASN A 50 2.29 -25.62 -12.96
C ASN A 50 3.72 -25.59 -13.54
N CYS A 51 4.06 -24.49 -14.21
CA CYS A 51 5.38 -24.28 -14.80
C CYS A 51 6.21 -23.24 -14.02
N LEU A 52 7.52 -23.22 -14.27
CA LEU A 52 8.41 -22.24 -13.65
C LEU A 52 8.05 -20.85 -14.17
N THR A 53 7.73 -19.92 -13.26
CA THR A 53 7.22 -18.59 -13.61
C THR A 53 7.95 -17.50 -12.85
N LEU A 54 8.40 -16.48 -13.57
CA LEU A 54 8.86 -15.21 -13.01
C LEU A 54 7.81 -14.15 -13.32
N PHE A 55 7.22 -13.56 -12.28
CA PHE A 55 6.23 -12.50 -12.43
C PHE A 55 6.74 -11.22 -11.76
N ALA A 56 7.20 -10.27 -12.56
CA ALA A 56 7.52 -8.93 -12.11
C ALA A 56 6.24 -8.07 -12.12
N THR A 57 5.91 -7.43 -11.00
CA THR A 57 4.67 -6.65 -10.87
C THR A 57 4.81 -5.51 -9.87
N HIS A 58 4.08 -4.42 -10.12
CA HIS A 58 3.83 -3.36 -9.15
C HIS A 58 2.61 -3.60 -8.25
N TYR A 59 1.80 -4.61 -8.54
CA TYR A 59 0.62 -4.94 -7.75
C TYR A 59 1.00 -5.64 -6.44
N LYS A 60 1.14 -4.87 -5.37
CA LYS A 60 1.37 -5.41 -4.02
C LYS A 60 0.25 -6.32 -3.54
N GLN A 61 -0.97 -6.10 -4.04
CA GLN A 61 -2.15 -6.90 -3.72
C GLN A 61 -1.95 -8.38 -4.11
N LEU A 62 -1.18 -8.68 -5.16
CA LEU A 62 -0.90 -10.07 -5.55
C LEU A 62 -0.01 -10.81 -4.55
N CYS A 63 0.72 -10.08 -3.69
CA CYS A 63 1.56 -10.71 -2.68
C CYS A 63 0.74 -11.47 -1.62
N SER A 64 -0.54 -11.12 -1.42
CA SER A 64 -1.40 -11.84 -0.47
C SER A 64 -1.60 -13.30 -0.88
N LEU A 65 -1.53 -13.63 -2.17
CA LEU A 65 -1.68 -14.99 -2.69
C LEU A 65 -0.64 -15.96 -2.13
N SER A 66 0.50 -15.49 -1.61
CA SER A 66 1.49 -16.38 -0.98
C SER A 66 0.96 -17.11 0.26
N SER A 67 -0.13 -16.63 0.90
CA SER A 67 -0.79 -17.38 1.97
C SER A 67 -1.48 -18.65 1.45
N ASP A 68 -1.99 -18.60 0.22
CA ASP A 68 -2.83 -19.65 -0.35
C ASP A 68 -2.01 -20.64 -1.18
N TYR A 69 -0.93 -20.17 -1.81
CA TYR A 69 -0.04 -21.00 -2.63
C TYR A 69 1.38 -21.03 -2.06
N LYS A 70 1.71 -22.13 -1.37
CA LYS A 70 3.04 -22.33 -0.76
C LYS A 70 4.22 -22.36 -1.75
N CYS A 71 3.95 -22.55 -3.04
CA CYS A 71 4.95 -22.52 -4.10
C CYS A 71 5.30 -21.09 -4.57
N LEU A 72 4.58 -20.06 -4.11
CA LEU A 72 4.91 -18.67 -4.40
C LEU A 72 6.04 -18.21 -3.49
N GLU A 73 7.17 -17.86 -4.10
CA GLU A 73 8.26 -17.17 -3.43
C GLU A 73 8.24 -15.68 -3.78
N LEU A 74 8.01 -14.84 -2.77
CA LEU A 74 8.05 -13.39 -2.95
C LEU A 74 9.50 -12.90 -2.91
N LYS A 75 9.90 -12.21 -3.98
CA LYS A 75 11.23 -11.58 -4.10
C LYS A 75 11.06 -10.09 -4.38
N THR A 76 12.03 -9.31 -3.94
CA THR A 76 12.11 -7.88 -4.23
C THR A 76 13.55 -7.45 -4.49
N LEU A 77 13.73 -6.26 -5.06
CA LEU A 77 15.05 -5.67 -5.28
C LEU A 77 15.47 -4.88 -4.03
N GLN A 78 16.68 -5.15 -3.54
CA GLN A 78 17.21 -4.48 -2.37
C GLN A 78 17.47 -2.99 -2.65
N ILE A 79 17.02 -2.18 -1.70
CA ILE A 79 17.16 -0.73 -1.71
C ILE A 79 17.90 -0.30 -0.44
N LYS A 80 18.74 0.74 -0.56
CA LYS A 80 19.39 1.39 0.58
C LYS A 80 19.04 2.87 0.61
N LYS A 81 18.59 3.37 1.76
CA LYS A 81 18.36 4.80 2.00
C LYS A 81 19.65 5.46 2.50
N TRP A 82 20.01 6.61 1.95
CA TRP A 82 21.21 7.36 2.34
C TRP A 82 20.99 8.86 2.11
N ASN A 83 21.09 9.69 3.16
CA ASN A 83 20.93 11.15 3.07
C ASN A 83 19.69 11.60 2.27
N ASP A 84 18.52 11.03 2.58
CA ASP A 84 17.24 11.23 1.87
C ASP A 84 17.19 10.76 0.40
N ASP A 85 18.28 10.16 -0.10
CA ASP A 85 18.32 9.51 -1.41
C ASP A 85 18.13 7.99 -1.31
N ILE A 86 17.75 7.42 -2.46
CA ILE A 86 17.50 6.00 -2.62
C ILE A 86 18.55 5.42 -3.57
N ILE A 87 19.26 4.40 -3.09
CA ILE A 87 20.26 3.66 -3.85
C ILE A 87 19.69 2.29 -4.20
N PHE A 88 19.58 2.00 -5.49
CA PHE A 88 19.19 0.69 -6.01
C PHE A 88 20.41 -0.23 -6.05
N LEU A 89 20.39 -1.33 -5.29
CA LEU A 89 21.53 -2.24 -5.19
C LEU A 89 21.52 -3.35 -6.25
N TYR A 90 20.45 -3.44 -7.07
CA TYR A 90 20.24 -4.46 -8.09
C TYR A 90 20.38 -5.91 -7.60
N LYS A 91 20.19 -6.12 -6.28
CA LYS A 91 20.26 -7.43 -5.64
C LYS A 91 18.85 -7.93 -5.37
N VAL A 92 18.52 -9.13 -5.86
CA VAL A 92 17.26 -9.81 -5.53
C VAL A 92 17.37 -10.39 -4.12
N ILE A 93 16.38 -10.11 -3.28
CA ILE A 93 16.26 -10.58 -1.90
C ILE A 93 14.84 -11.13 -1.66
N ASP A 94 14.68 -11.93 -0.61
CA ASP A 94 13.36 -12.41 -0.18
C ASP A 94 12.51 -11.28 0.39
N GLY A 95 11.21 -11.32 0.11
CA GLY A 95 10.21 -10.42 0.68
C GLY A 95 9.52 -9.53 -0.35
N ILE A 96 8.84 -8.51 0.18
CA ILE A 96 8.01 -7.56 -0.56
C ILE A 96 8.66 -6.18 -0.47
N SER A 97 8.49 -5.34 -1.50
CA SER A 97 8.97 -3.96 -1.47
C SER A 97 8.36 -3.14 -0.31
N GLU A 98 9.22 -2.45 0.44
CA GLU A 98 8.85 -1.55 1.54
C GLU A 98 7.93 -0.39 1.13
N GLY A 99 7.86 -0.01 -0.16
CA GLY A 99 7.14 1.21 -0.55
C GLY A 99 7.10 1.46 -2.05
N SER A 100 6.39 2.53 -2.45
CA SER A 100 6.51 3.10 -3.78
C SER A 100 7.52 4.24 -3.73
N PHE A 101 8.49 4.22 -4.64
CA PHE A 101 9.60 5.18 -4.65
C PHE A 101 9.54 6.14 -5.84
N GLY A 102 8.38 6.28 -6.49
CA GLY A 102 8.22 7.06 -7.71
C GLY A 102 8.69 8.51 -7.59
N LEU A 103 8.38 9.21 -6.48
CA LEU A 103 8.84 10.58 -6.26
C LEU A 103 10.35 10.70 -6.07
N HIS A 104 10.99 9.70 -5.44
CA HIS A 104 12.44 9.67 -5.29
C HIS A 104 13.12 9.41 -6.63
N VAL A 105 12.58 8.48 -7.42
CA VAL A 105 13.04 8.22 -8.80
C VAL A 105 12.90 9.47 -9.66
N ALA A 106 11.80 10.22 -9.52
CA ALA A 106 11.60 11.47 -10.22
C ALA A 106 12.66 12.53 -9.85
N ASN A 107 12.96 12.70 -8.56
CA ASN A 107 14.00 13.60 -8.10
C ASN A 107 15.38 13.19 -8.63
N MET A 108 15.71 11.90 -8.57
CA MET A 108 16.97 11.33 -9.08
C MET A 108 17.11 11.46 -10.60
N ALA A 109 16.01 11.39 -11.34
CA ALA A 109 15.96 11.60 -12.79
C ALA A 109 16.15 13.09 -13.19
N GLY A 110 16.26 14.00 -12.22
CA GLY A 110 16.47 15.42 -12.47
C GLY A 110 15.21 16.20 -12.85
N LEU A 111 14.02 15.69 -12.49
CA LEU A 111 12.80 16.48 -12.63
C LEU A 111 12.90 17.77 -11.81
N LYS A 112 12.38 18.86 -12.37
CA LYS A 112 12.44 20.18 -11.72
C LYS A 112 11.77 20.12 -10.35
N LYS A 113 12.43 20.67 -9.32
CA LYS A 113 11.92 20.69 -7.93
C LYS A 113 10.44 21.08 -7.79
N PRO A 114 9.92 22.11 -8.50
CA PRO A 114 8.50 22.45 -8.42
C PRO A 114 7.55 21.30 -8.82
N ILE A 115 7.95 20.45 -9.78
CA ILE A 115 7.16 19.29 -10.20
C ILE A 115 7.14 18.24 -9.07
N VAL A 116 8.30 17.90 -8.52
CA VAL A 116 8.42 16.91 -7.45
C VAL A 116 7.64 17.34 -6.21
N ILE A 117 7.73 18.62 -5.82
CA ILE A 117 6.98 19.20 -4.70
C ILE A 117 5.48 19.11 -4.98
N ARG A 118 5.03 19.53 -6.17
CA ARG A 118 3.61 19.48 -6.53
C ARG A 118 3.07 18.05 -6.56
N SER A 119 3.83 17.10 -7.08
CA SER A 119 3.45 15.69 -7.10
C SER A 119 3.32 15.12 -5.68
N LYS A 120 4.16 15.56 -4.74
CA LYS A 120 4.04 15.19 -3.32
C LYS A 120 2.74 15.73 -2.71
N GLU A 121 2.40 16.99 -2.95
CA GLU A 121 1.14 17.59 -2.47
C GLU A 121 -0.10 16.86 -3.03
N ILE A 122 -0.08 16.50 -4.31
CA ILE A 122 -1.16 15.74 -4.95
C ILE A 122 -1.27 14.35 -4.32
N LEU A 123 -0.15 13.67 -4.10
CA LEU A 123 -0.14 12.37 -3.46
C LEU A 123 -0.70 12.43 -2.03
N ASP A 124 -0.31 13.46 -1.27
CA ASP A 124 -0.81 13.69 0.09
C ASP A 124 -2.32 13.96 0.11
N SER A 125 -2.91 14.49 -0.97
CA SER A 125 -4.37 14.70 -1.08
C SER A 125 -5.18 13.42 -1.35
N PHE A 126 -4.53 12.33 -1.79
CA PHE A 126 -5.17 11.03 -1.96
C PHE A 126 -5.16 10.18 -0.68
N ASP A 127 -4.53 10.67 0.37
CA ASP A 127 -4.30 9.97 1.62
C ASP A 127 -5.32 10.49 2.67
N PRO A 128 -6.52 9.88 2.79
CA PRO A 128 -7.61 10.38 3.62
C PRO A 128 -7.25 10.46 5.12
N GLU A 129 -6.17 9.80 5.55
CA GLU A 129 -5.65 9.89 6.93
C GLU A 129 -4.94 11.22 7.23
N LYS A 130 -4.53 12.00 6.21
CA LYS A 130 -3.83 13.28 6.42
C LYS A 130 -4.73 14.49 6.57
N ASP A 131 -5.99 14.43 6.11
CA ASP A 131 -6.96 15.49 6.37
C ASP A 131 -7.26 15.64 7.87
N TYR A 132 -7.07 14.59 8.67
CA TYR A 132 -7.14 14.66 10.14
C TYR A 132 -5.88 15.26 10.81
N LYS A 133 -4.73 15.29 10.12
CA LYS A 133 -3.45 15.81 10.67
C LYS A 133 -3.12 17.24 10.22
N ALA A 134 -3.82 17.78 9.22
CA ALA A 134 -3.60 19.14 8.74
C ALA A 134 -4.06 20.23 9.74
N THR A 135 -4.90 19.88 10.72
CA THR A 135 -5.31 20.79 11.82
C THR A 135 -4.46 20.63 13.09
N SER A 136 -3.52 19.68 13.14
CA SER A 136 -2.74 19.34 14.33
C SER A 136 -1.23 19.33 14.03
N LYS A 137 -0.72 20.42 13.45
CA LYS A 137 0.73 20.72 13.51
C LYS A 137 0.99 21.91 14.44
N LYS A 138 1.06 21.62 15.73
CA LYS A 138 2.12 22.14 16.61
C LYS A 138 2.50 21.08 17.64
N ASN A 139 3.78 20.73 17.58
CA ASN A 139 4.65 20.18 18.61
C ASN A 139 4.84 18.66 18.71
N ASP A 140 6.12 18.33 18.49
CA ASP A 140 7.00 17.41 19.20
C ASP A 140 6.98 15.91 18.88
N ASP A 141 8.16 15.50 18.40
CA ASP A 141 8.96 14.33 18.71
C ASP A 141 8.38 12.91 18.62
N PHE A 142 9.13 12.10 17.88
CA PHE A 142 9.08 10.65 17.84
C PHE A 142 9.08 10.05 19.26
N ASP A 143 8.11 9.19 19.55
CA ASP A 143 8.41 7.97 20.30
C ASP A 143 7.41 6.83 20.00
N ALA A 144 7.97 5.63 19.92
CA ALA A 144 7.27 4.40 19.61
C ALA A 144 6.52 3.87 20.84
N ASN A 145 5.18 3.85 20.79
CA ASN A 145 4.34 2.96 21.62
C ASN A 145 2.88 2.97 21.13
N ASP A 146 2.54 2.11 20.16
CA ASP A 146 1.19 2.04 19.59
C ASP A 146 0.12 1.43 20.53
N ASN A 147 0.52 0.73 21.61
CA ASN A 147 -0.44 0.08 22.52
C ASN A 147 -1.15 1.03 23.51
N THR A 148 -0.64 2.25 23.72
CA THR A 148 -1.29 3.23 24.60
C THR A 148 -2.38 4.03 23.90
N ASN A 149 -2.28 4.18 22.58
CA ASN A 149 -3.25 4.95 21.79
C ASN A 149 -4.53 4.14 21.53
N GLU A 150 -4.44 2.84 21.26
CA GLU A 150 -5.62 1.97 21.12
C GLU A 150 -6.48 1.93 22.39
N ASN A 151 -5.86 1.83 23.57
CA ASN A 151 -6.58 1.82 24.84
C ASN A 151 -7.29 3.15 25.12
N LYS A 152 -6.63 4.28 24.84
CA LYS A 152 -7.24 5.61 24.97
C LYS A 152 -8.42 5.81 24.00
N PHE A 153 -8.30 5.29 22.77
CA PHE A 153 -9.36 5.38 21.78
C PHE A 153 -10.60 4.57 22.18
N ASN A 154 -10.39 3.35 22.70
CA ASN A 154 -11.46 2.52 23.23
C ASN A 154 -12.15 3.14 24.45
N ASP A 155 -11.40 3.78 25.35
CA ASP A 155 -11.99 4.45 26.53
C ASP A 155 -12.86 5.65 26.11
N LEU A 156 -12.43 6.42 25.10
CA LEU A 156 -13.19 7.53 24.56
C LEU A 156 -14.45 7.07 23.83
N GLN A 157 -14.37 5.97 23.08
CA GLN A 157 -15.50 5.36 22.39
C GLN A 157 -16.55 4.83 23.39
N ASN A 158 -16.11 4.14 24.45
CA ASN A 158 -16.98 3.69 25.54
C ASN A 158 -17.63 4.85 26.30
N MET A 159 -16.95 6.00 26.42
CA MET A 159 -17.55 7.20 27.00
C MET A 159 -18.65 7.78 26.11
N LEU A 160 -18.42 7.83 24.79
CA LEU A 160 -19.40 8.35 23.83
C LEU A 160 -20.67 7.48 23.77
N ASP A 161 -20.52 6.15 23.77
CA ASP A 161 -21.66 5.22 23.73
C ASP A 161 -22.57 5.31 24.96
N ARG A 162 -22.05 5.83 26.08
CA ARG A 162 -22.81 6.01 27.33
C ARG A 162 -23.56 7.34 27.40
N VAL A 163 -23.30 8.27 26.50
CA VAL A 163 -23.94 9.60 26.51
C VAL A 163 -25.21 9.56 25.67
N ASN A 164 -26.36 9.72 26.32
CA ASN A 164 -27.63 9.86 25.63
C ASN A 164 -27.87 11.32 25.20
N LEU A 165 -27.71 11.60 23.91
CA LEU A 165 -27.75 12.96 23.36
C LEU A 165 -29.10 13.67 23.55
N ASP A 166 -30.19 12.93 23.70
CA ASP A 166 -31.54 13.48 23.86
C ASP A 166 -31.85 13.92 25.30
N GLU A 167 -31.04 13.50 26.27
CA GLU A 167 -31.24 13.78 27.70
C GLU A 167 -30.21 14.75 28.30
N VAL A 168 -29.24 15.18 27.49
CA VAL A 168 -28.12 16.02 27.95
C VAL A 168 -28.45 17.49 27.71
N SER A 169 -28.33 18.31 28.76
CA SER A 169 -28.50 19.76 28.62
C SER A 169 -27.28 20.36 27.89
N PRO A 170 -27.43 21.51 27.21
CA PRO A 170 -26.31 22.15 26.51
C PRO A 170 -25.09 22.46 27.39
N LYS A 171 -25.31 22.66 28.70
CA LYS A 171 -24.24 22.89 29.67
C LYS A 171 -23.52 21.58 30.01
N ASP A 172 -24.27 20.51 30.24
CA ASP A 172 -23.70 19.20 30.54
C ASP A 172 -22.93 18.64 29.34
N ALA A 173 -23.41 18.88 28.11
CA ALA A 173 -22.68 18.55 26.88
C ALA A 173 -21.31 19.27 26.83
N LEU A 174 -21.28 20.56 27.20
CA LEU A 174 -20.05 21.32 27.25
C LEU A 174 -19.08 20.78 28.31
N ASP A 175 -19.60 20.42 29.49
CA ASP A 175 -18.82 19.87 30.60
C ASP A 175 -18.23 18.49 30.25
N ILE A 176 -18.98 17.65 29.53
CA ILE A 176 -18.50 16.36 28.99
C ILE A 176 -17.34 16.59 28.00
N LEU A 177 -17.47 17.55 27.09
CA LEU A 177 -16.40 17.88 26.13
C LEU A 177 -15.14 18.40 26.84
N TYR A 178 -15.28 19.21 27.88
CA TYR A 178 -14.15 19.64 28.70
C TYR A 178 -13.49 18.48 29.45
N ALA A 179 -14.28 17.53 29.97
CA ALA A 179 -13.76 16.33 30.61
C ALA A 179 -12.99 15.44 29.63
N MET A 180 -13.49 15.26 28.40
CA MET A 180 -12.81 14.52 27.34
C MET A 180 -11.46 15.16 26.99
N LYS A 181 -11.44 16.49 26.78
CA LYS A 181 -10.20 17.24 26.49
C LYS A 181 -9.16 17.19 27.61
N LYS A 182 -9.58 16.95 28.86
CA LYS A 182 -8.67 16.86 30.01
C LYS A 182 -8.08 15.47 30.18
N ASN A 183 -8.82 14.43 29.79
CA ASN A 183 -8.45 13.03 30.03
C ASN A 183 -7.77 12.36 28.82
N PHE A 184 -7.91 12.92 27.62
CA PHE A 184 -7.35 12.42 26.36
C PHE A 184 -6.66 13.53 25.58
#